data_AF-K9VNQ2-F1
#
_entry.id   AF-K9VNQ2-F1
#
_cell.length_a   1.000
_cell.length_b   1.000
_cell.length_c   1.000
_cell.angle_alpha   90.00
_cell.angle_beta   90.00
_cell.angle_gamma   90.00
#
_symmetry.space_group_name_H-M   'P 1'
#
loop_
_entity.id
_entity.type
_entity.pdbx_description
1 polymer ?
#
loop_
_entity_poly.entity_id
_entity_poly.type
_entity_poly.pdbx_seq_one_letter_code
_entity_poly.pdbx_strand_id
1 'polypeptide(L)' 'MTHIEIKSLQNIYPRDARKIIDKQTVVAVITTGTISPDAKELFNQAGIAWAEKVPESEFMESEAKEEG' A
#
# COMPACT_ATOMS: atom_id res chain seq x y z
N MET A 1 9.52 -15.44 3.05
CA MET A 1 9.80 -14.76 1.76
C MET A 1 9.17 -13.39 1.85
N THR A 2 9.93 -12.33 1.62
CA THR A 2 9.46 -10.94 1.65
C THR A 2 8.73 -10.66 0.34
N HIS A 3 7.47 -10.23 0.38
CA HIS A 3 6.71 -9.90 -0.82
C HIS A 3 6.16 -8.48 -0.70
N ILE A 4 6.20 -7.75 -1.82
CA ILE A 4 5.61 -6.42 -1.93
C ILE A 4 4.11 -6.62 -2.10
N GLU A 5 3.29 -6.09 -1.19
CA GLU A 5 1.84 -6.09 -1.36
C GLU A 5 1.38 -4.72 -1.85
N ILE A 6 0.77 -4.70 -3.04
CA ILE A 6 0.21 -3.49 -3.65
C ILE A 6 -1.29 -3.46 -3.33
N LYS A 7 -1.76 -2.40 -2.67
CA LYS A 7 -3.19 -2.19 -2.39
C LYS A 7 -3.65 -0.86 -2.97
N SER A 8 -4.53 -0.92 -3.97
CA SER A 8 -5.19 0.22 -4.63
C SER A 8 -6.30 0.85 -3.78
N LEU A 9 -6.09 1.02 -2.47
CA LEU A 9 -7.08 1.67 -1.62
C LEU A 9 -7.02 3.18 -1.80
N GLN A 10 -8.15 3.79 -2.17
CA GLN A 10 -8.28 5.23 -2.40
C GLN A 10 -7.94 6.08 -1.16
N ASN A 11 -8.10 5.53 0.06
CA ASN A 11 -7.61 6.12 1.30
C ASN A 11 -7.17 5.02 2.28
N ILE A 12 -6.01 5.20 2.93
CA ILE A 12 -5.48 4.28 3.94
C ILE A 12 -5.52 4.97 5.31
N TYR A 13 -6.29 4.39 6.23
CA TYR A 13 -6.45 4.86 7.61
C TYR A 13 -5.74 3.92 8.61
N PRO A 14 -5.64 4.28 9.91
CA PRO A 14 -4.85 3.51 10.88
C PRO A 14 -5.29 2.06 11.04
N ARG A 15 -6.60 1.79 10.89
CA ARG A 15 -7.13 0.41 10.91
C ARG A 15 -6.60 -0.43 9.76
N ASP A 16 -6.46 0.14 8.58
CA ASP A 16 -5.95 -0.54 7.39
C ASP A 16 -4.43 -0.71 7.47
N ALA A 17 -3.72 0.32 7.94
CA ALA A 17 -2.29 0.24 8.23
C ALA A 17 -1.97 -0.88 9.22
N ARG A 18 -2.74 -1.00 10.32
CA ARG A 18 -2.57 -2.10 11.29
C ARG A 18 -2.72 -3.46 10.62
N LYS A 19 -3.77 -3.67 9.83
CA LYS A 19 -3.99 -4.93 9.10
C LYS A 19 -2.86 -5.26 8.12
N ILE A 20 -2.25 -4.26 7.49
CA ILE A 20 -1.11 -4.45 6.57
C ILE A 20 0.13 -4.87 7.38
N ILE A 21 0.41 -4.18 8.49
CA ILE A 21 1.54 -4.48 9.38
C ILE A 21 1.41 -5.89 9.98
N ASP A 22 0.20 -6.28 10.40
CA ASP A 22 -0.08 -7.59 11.02
C ASP A 22 0.23 -8.78 10.09
N LYS A 23 0.37 -8.54 8.78
CA LYS A 23 0.81 -9.58 7.83
C LYS A 23 2.29 -9.93 7.98
N GLN A 24 3.10 -9.03 8.53
CA GLN A 24 4.54 -9.19 8.77
C GLN A 24 5.40 -9.49 7.52
N THR A 25 4.82 -9.39 6.33
CA THR A 25 5.51 -9.69 5.06
C THR A 25 5.63 -8.49 4.12
N VAL A 26 4.86 -7.43 4.37
CA VAL A 26 4.82 -6.22 3.56
C VAL A 26 5.94 -5.28 3.94
N VAL A 27 6.70 -4.81 2.95
CA VAL A 27 7.82 -3.87 3.13
C VAL A 27 7.59 -2.49 2.52
N ALA A 28 6.58 -2.35 1.67
CA ALA A 28 6.23 -1.08 1.06
C ALA A 28 4.72 -1.02 0.74
N VAL A 29 4.14 0.18 0.80
CA VAL A 29 2.75 0.48 0.45
C VAL A 29 2.73 1.61 -0.58
N ILE A 30 2.12 1.36 -1.74
CA ILE A 30 1.98 2.35 -2.81
C ILE A 30 0.49 2.50 -3.11
N THR A 31 -0.02 3.74 -3.11
CA THR A 31 -1.42 4.04 -3.42
C THR A 31 -1.58 5.25 -4.34
N THR A 32 -2.60 5.21 -5.19
CA THR A 32 -3.11 6.37 -5.95
C THR A 32 -3.84 7.37 -5.08
N GLY A 33 -4.29 6.90 -3.92
CA GLY A 33 -5.04 7.62 -2.91
C GLY A 33 -4.18 8.42 -1.93
N THR A 34 -4.74 8.65 -0.74
CA THR A 34 -4.02 9.28 0.37
C THR A 34 -3.83 8.32 1.54
N ILE A 35 -2.79 8.56 2.33
CA ILE A 35 -2.53 7.87 3.59
C ILE A 35 -2.66 8.91 4.71
N SER A 36 -3.47 8.61 5.73
CA SER A 36 -3.65 9.54 6.85
C SER A 36 -2.33 9.72 7.63
N PRO A 37 -2.13 10.86 8.32
CA PRO A 37 -0.91 11.09 9.12
C PRO A 37 -0.62 9.95 10.11
N ASP A 38 -1.63 9.54 10.88
CA ASP A 38 -1.52 8.43 11.84
C ASP A 38 -1.15 7.10 11.17
N ALA A 39 -1.63 6.84 9.94
CA ALA A 39 -1.28 5.64 9.19
C ALA A 39 0.16 5.68 8.69
N LYS A 40 0.66 6.84 8.26
CA LYS A 40 2.08 7.05 7.90
C LYS A 40 2.99 6.82 9.09
N GLU A 41 2.59 7.29 10.28
CA GLU A 41 3.34 7.06 11.50
C GLU A 41 3.43 5.56 11.83
N LEU A 42 2.33 4.83 11.71
CA LEU A 42 2.33 3.37 11.90
C LEU A 42 3.26 2.66 10.91
N PHE A 43 3.27 3.06 9.63
CA PHE A 43 4.20 2.49 8.64
C PHE A 43 5.65 2.82 8.96
N ASN A 44 5.95 4.06 9.35
CA ASN A 44 7.30 4.46 9.76
C ASN A 44 7.79 3.65 10.97
N GLN A 45 6.95 3.46 11.98
CA GLN A 45 7.26 2.64 13.17
C GLN A 45 7.48 1.16 12.80
N ALA A 46 6.74 0.65 11.83
CA ALA A 46 6.87 -0.73 11.34
C ALA A 46 8.01 -0.93 10.32
N GLY A 47 8.73 0.14 9.93
CA GLY A 47 9.78 0.06 8.90
C GLY A 47 9.25 -0.21 7.49
N ILE A 48 8.00 0.16 7.22
CA ILE A 48 7.33 -0.01 5.91
C ILE A 48 7.45 1.29 5.12
N ALA A 49 8.04 1.24 3.93
CA ALA A 49 8.09 2.39 3.03
C ALA A 49 6.70 2.73 2.49
N TRP A 50 6.42 4.00 2.19
CA TRP A 50 5.13 4.37 1.62
C TRP A 50 5.23 5.47 0.56
N ALA A 51 4.32 5.42 -0.41
CA ALA A 51 4.09 6.45 -1.41
C ALA A 51 2.57 6.64 -1.62
N GLU A 52 2.13 7.89 -1.71
CA GLU A 52 0.73 8.26 -1.92
C GLU A 52 0.59 9.19 -3.13
N LYS A 53 -0.61 9.30 -3.68
CA LYS A 53 -0.89 10.08 -4.91
C LYS A 53 -0.03 9.67 -6.10
N VAL A 54 0.37 8.40 -6.15
CA VAL A 54 1.08 7.85 -7.30
C VAL A 54 0.09 7.79 -8.46
N PRO A 55 0.39 8.36 -9.64
CA PRO A 55 -0.52 8.34 -10.77
C PRO A 55 -0.93 6.91 -11.14
N GLU A 56 -2.19 6.70 -11.50
CA GLU A 56 -2.68 5.38 -11.96
C GLU A 56 -1.84 4.82 -13.11
N SER A 57 -1.30 5.68 -13.98
CA SER A 57 -0.41 5.29 -15.09
C SER A 57 0.90 4.63 -14.66
N GLU A 58 1.33 4.83 -13.41
CA GLU A 58 2.54 4.22 -12.85
C GLU A 58 2.27 2.82 -12.25
N PHE A 59 1.00 2.47 -12.04
CA PHE A 59 0.62 1.11 -11.71
C PHE A 59 0.58 0.34 -13.04
N MET A 60 1.42 -0.68 -13.18
CA MET A 60 1.49 -1.48 -14.40
C MET A 60 0.08 -1.93 -14.84
N GLU A 61 -0.30 -1.67 -16.09
CA GLU A 61 -1.56 -2.13 -16.72
C GLU A 61 -1.68 -3.68 -16.79
N SER A 62 -0.69 -4.41 -16.28
CA SER A 62 -0.45 -5.84 -16.54
C SER A 62 -1.36 -6.82 -15.80
N GLU A 63 -2.20 -6.39 -14.86
CA GLU A 63 -3.15 -7.30 -14.17
C GLU A 63 -4.63 -7.05 -14.52
N ALA A 64 -4.93 -6.14 -15.46
CA ALA A 64 -6.32 -5.93 -15.94
C ALA A 64 -6.70 -6.83 -17.13
N LYS A 65 -5.80 -7.74 -17.55
CA LYS A 65 -6.10 -8.84 -18.48
C LYS A 65 -5.86 -10.18 -17.78
N GLU A 66 -6.69 -10.50 -16.80
CA GLU A 66 -7.10 -11.91 -16.71
C GLU A 66 -8.06 -12.15 -17.88
N GLU A 67 -7.61 -13.06 -18.76
CA GLU A 67 -8.27 -13.48 -19.98
C GLU A 67 -9.60 -14.22 -19.69
N GLY A 68 -10.63 -13.99 -20.52
CA GLY A 68 -11.70 -14.98 -20.79
C GLY A 68 -13.06 -14.70 -20.22
#